data_AF-A0AAW4FPU3-F1
#
_entry.id   AF-A0AAW4FPU3-F1
#
_cell.length_a   1.000
_cell.length_b   1.000
_cell.length_c   1.000
_cell.angle_alpha   90.00
_cell.angle_beta   90.00
_cell.angle_gamma   90.00
#
_symmetry.space_group_name_H-M   'P 1'
#
loop_
_entity.id
_entity.type
_entity.pdbx_description
1 polymer ?
#
loop_
_entity_poly.entity_id
_entity_poly.type
_entity_poly.pdbx_seq_one_letter_code
_entity_poly.pdbx_strand_id
1 'polypeptide(L)'
;MDFMRLLKSIEELLYELVSWLLFYPLTMWRTLRQPQAMMRYADVELTDDVSEQYTETLSPPLFLLITLLLAHGVELGLVNQTTPWAPPPLLASHSNLLMFRAVAFSILPLLMAVKLLHRKGVRLTRHTLRAPFYSQCYITAPFALALSIGTLLSRAENQKALAAGLAFILVAFVWYVIVETRWFKSDLGLSTSQAALRVVWTLFQALIAIFLVGAAIVFGTGATPA
;
A
#
# COMPACT_ATOMS: atom_id res chain seq x y z
N MET A 1 -6.41 2.35 36.66
CA MET A 1 -5.27 2.12 35.76
C MET A 1 -4.41 3.36 35.84
N ASP A 2 -3.20 3.22 36.38
CA ASP A 2 -2.37 4.31 36.91
C ASP A 2 -1.94 5.32 35.85
N PHE A 3 -2.07 6.61 36.17
CA PHE A 3 -1.53 7.74 35.42
C PHE A 3 -0.06 7.52 35.00
N MET A 4 0.73 6.83 35.82
CA MET A 4 2.12 6.46 35.53
C MET A 4 2.26 5.52 34.31
N ARG A 5 1.31 4.59 34.10
CA ARG A 5 1.30 3.72 32.92
C ARG A 5 0.90 4.50 31.66
N LEU A 6 0.01 5.48 31.81
CA LEU A 6 -0.39 6.37 30.71
C LEU A 6 0.77 7.28 30.29
N LEU A 7 1.51 7.85 31.24
CA LEU A 7 2.71 8.63 30.96
C LEU A 7 3.76 7.80 30.21
N LYS A 8 4.06 6.59 30.72
CA LYS A 8 5.03 5.69 30.08
C LYS A 8 4.60 5.28 28.66
N SER A 9 3.31 5.01 28.44
CA SER A 9 2.79 4.72 27.10
C SER A 9 2.90 5.92 26.16
N ILE A 10 2.76 7.15 26.65
CA ILE A 10 2.97 8.36 25.85
C ILE A 10 4.45 8.53 25.50
N GLU A 11 5.36 8.30 26.45
CA GLU A 11 6.81 8.34 26.19
C GLU A 11 7.24 7.32 25.14
N GLU A 12 6.74 6.07 25.25
CA GLU A 12 6.98 5.01 24.27
C GLU A 12 6.42 5.39 22.89
N LEU A 13 5.19 5.92 22.84
CA LEU A 13 4.58 6.39 21.61
C LEU A 13 5.36 7.55 20.98
N LEU A 14 5.81 8.52 21.78
CA LEU A 14 6.60 9.65 21.30
C LEU A 14 7.94 9.20 20.75
N TYR A 15 8.63 8.31 21.46
CA TYR A 15 9.87 7.71 20.97
C TYR A 15 9.64 6.98 19.65
N GLU A 16 8.59 6.17 19.55
CA GLU A 16 8.20 5.48 18.34
C GLU A 16 7.92 6.46 17.19
N LEU A 17 7.11 7.49 17.40
CA LEU A 17 6.80 8.52 16.39
C LEU A 17 8.04 9.27 15.91
N VAL A 18 8.94 9.65 16.82
CA VAL A 18 10.19 10.35 16.45
C VAL A 18 11.11 9.41 15.67
N SER A 19 11.19 8.13 16.07
CA SER A 19 11.99 7.14 15.34
C SER A 19 11.48 6.93 13.91
N TRP A 20 10.16 7.05 13.67
CA TRP A 20 9.59 6.95 12.33
C TRP A 20 10.12 8.03 11.38
N LEU A 21 10.54 9.20 11.87
CA LEU A 21 11.16 10.24 11.03
C LEU A 21 12.45 9.75 10.37
N LEU A 22 13.17 8.83 11.02
CA LEU A 22 14.37 8.19 10.47
C LEU A 22 14.02 6.90 9.72
N PHE A 23 13.23 6.02 10.33
CA PHE A 23 12.97 4.69 9.79
C PHE A 23 12.04 4.70 8.58
N TYR A 24 11.11 5.67 8.45
CA TYR A 24 10.27 5.80 7.27
C TYR A 24 11.07 6.05 5.99
N PRO A 25 11.88 7.13 5.88
CA PRO A 25 12.65 7.38 4.66
C PRO A 25 13.68 6.28 4.40
N LEU A 26 14.27 5.67 5.44
CA LEU A 26 15.17 4.54 5.30
C LEU A 26 14.46 3.31 4.70
N THR A 27 13.28 2.96 5.23
CA THR A 27 12.46 1.84 4.75
C THR A 27 12.00 2.07 3.31
N MET A 28 11.56 3.29 2.99
CA MET A 28 11.19 3.69 1.62
C MET A 28 12.37 3.53 0.66
N TRP A 29 13.55 4.01 1.05
CA TRP A 29 14.75 3.92 0.23
C TRP A 29 15.21 2.49 0.00
N ARG A 30 15.27 1.67 1.06
CA ARG A 30 15.61 0.24 0.98
C ARG A 30 14.62 -0.50 0.06
N THR A 31 13.33 -0.21 0.19
CA THR A 31 12.26 -0.79 -0.64
C THR A 31 12.42 -0.43 -2.12
N LEU A 32 12.70 0.84 -2.44
CA LEU A 32 12.86 1.28 -3.83
C LEU A 32 14.12 0.71 -4.48
N ARG A 33 15.25 0.66 -3.74
CA ARG A 33 16.53 0.17 -4.26
C ARG A 33 16.64 -1.36 -4.31
N GLN A 34 16.09 -2.05 -3.33
CA GLN A 34 16.25 -3.48 -3.15
C GLN A 34 14.91 -4.17 -2.83
N PRO A 35 13.89 -4.06 -3.71
CA PRO A 35 12.54 -4.54 -3.42
C PRO A 35 12.49 -6.04 -3.11
N GLN A 36 13.22 -6.87 -3.86
CA GLN A 36 13.26 -8.33 -3.63
C GLN A 36 13.92 -8.69 -2.28
N ALA A 37 14.93 -7.92 -1.87
CA ALA A 37 15.57 -8.12 -0.57
C ALA A 37 14.61 -7.75 0.56
N MET A 38 13.86 -6.65 0.42
CA MET A 38 12.85 -6.23 1.40
C MET A 38 11.69 -7.22 1.53
N MET A 39 11.24 -7.82 0.42
CA MET A 39 10.23 -8.89 0.49
C MET A 39 10.76 -10.08 1.28
N ARG A 40 11.96 -10.59 0.94
CA ARG A 40 12.56 -11.69 1.70
C ARG A 40 12.82 -11.33 3.17
N TYR A 41 13.24 -10.10 3.43
CA TYR A 41 13.45 -9.57 4.78
C TYR A 41 12.16 -9.63 5.61
N ALA A 42 11.02 -9.26 5.03
CA ALA A 42 9.73 -9.35 5.71
C ALA A 42 9.36 -10.78 6.14
N ASP A 43 9.69 -11.77 5.31
CA ASP A 43 9.44 -13.18 5.62
C ASP A 43 10.36 -13.70 6.73
N VAL A 44 11.64 -13.29 6.74
CA VAL A 44 12.64 -13.70 7.75
C VAL A 44 12.33 -13.11 9.12
N GLU A 45 12.02 -11.81 9.18
CA GLU A 45 11.72 -11.09 10.43
C GLU A 45 10.50 -11.65 11.17
N LEU A 46 9.58 -12.32 10.48
CA LEU A 46 8.45 -12.99 11.14
C LEU A 46 8.84 -14.25 11.91
N THR A 47 10.05 -14.76 11.69
CA THR A 47 10.59 -15.92 12.43
C THR A 47 11.32 -15.51 13.71
N ASP A 48 11.63 -14.23 13.87
CA ASP A 48 12.28 -13.69 15.06
C ASP A 48 11.27 -13.48 16.20
N ASP A 49 11.78 -13.33 17.42
CA ASP A 49 10.98 -13.00 18.58
C ASP A 49 10.25 -11.67 18.38
N VAL A 50 9.02 -11.55 18.89
CA VAL A 50 8.13 -10.39 18.64
C VAL A 50 8.79 -9.05 18.96
N SER A 51 9.67 -9.00 19.98
CA SER A 51 10.40 -7.79 20.37
C SER A 51 11.57 -7.43 19.46
N GLU A 52 12.05 -8.37 18.65
CA GLU A 52 13.19 -8.21 17.75
C GLU A 52 12.76 -7.99 16.30
N GLN A 53 11.49 -8.23 15.98
CA GLN A 53 10.96 -8.04 14.62
C GLN A 53 11.01 -6.57 14.20
N TYR A 54 11.54 -6.34 13.00
CA TYR A 54 11.59 -5.05 12.32
C TYR A 54 12.33 -3.96 13.13
N THR A 55 13.39 -4.30 13.86
CA THR A 55 14.17 -3.30 14.61
C THR A 55 14.90 -2.30 13.70
N GLU A 56 15.22 -2.68 12.46
CA GLU A 56 15.92 -1.84 11.49
C GLU A 56 15.02 -1.07 10.51
N THR A 57 13.71 -1.34 10.50
CA THR A 57 12.76 -0.79 9.53
C THR A 57 11.38 -0.61 10.14
N LEU A 58 10.46 0.05 9.44
CA LEU A 58 9.06 -0.01 9.87
C LEU A 58 8.46 -1.37 9.54
N SER A 59 7.61 -1.89 10.44
CA SER A 59 6.84 -3.10 10.13
C SER A 59 6.02 -2.88 8.86
N PRO A 60 5.88 -3.89 7.97
CA PRO A 60 5.35 -3.65 6.63
C PRO A 60 3.93 -3.06 6.58
N PRO A 61 2.96 -3.54 7.38
CA PRO A 61 1.62 -2.95 7.40
C PRO A 61 1.62 -1.51 7.94
N LEU A 62 2.46 -1.21 8.95
CA LEU A 62 2.61 0.13 9.52
C LEU A 62 3.24 1.08 8.50
N PHE A 63 4.26 0.62 7.76
CA PHE A 63 4.89 1.37 6.68
C PHE A 63 3.85 1.77 5.62
N LEU A 64 3.03 0.84 5.15
CA LEU A 64 1.95 1.12 4.22
C LEU A 64 0.95 2.14 4.79
N LEU A 65 0.53 1.97 6.04
CA LEU A 65 -0.40 2.90 6.70
C LEU A 65 0.17 4.33 6.77
N ILE A 66 1.41 4.49 7.23
CA ILE A 66 2.09 5.78 7.30
C ILE A 66 2.24 6.39 5.90
N THR A 67 2.58 5.59 4.89
CA THR A 67 2.67 6.08 3.51
C THR A 67 1.33 6.62 3.00
N LEU A 68 0.22 5.94 3.30
CA LEU A 68 -1.12 6.40 2.92
C LEU A 68 -1.52 7.69 3.66
N LEU A 69 -1.17 7.78 4.95
CA LEU A 69 -1.36 9.00 5.74
C LEU A 69 -0.58 10.18 5.15
N LEU A 70 0.69 9.97 4.80
CA LEU A 70 1.52 11.00 4.18
C LEU A 70 1.00 11.39 2.79
N ALA A 71 0.60 10.43 1.97
CA ALA A 71 0.00 10.69 0.66
C ALA A 71 -1.28 11.53 0.79
N HIS A 72 -2.10 11.25 1.80
CA HIS A 72 -3.28 12.05 2.10
C HIS A 72 -2.93 13.46 2.60
N GLY A 73 -1.94 13.60 3.48
CA GLY A 73 -1.46 14.92 3.94
C GLY A 73 -0.92 15.78 2.79
N VAL A 74 -0.19 15.17 1.85
CA VAL A 74 0.28 15.82 0.62
C VAL A 74 -0.89 16.31 -0.23
N GLU A 75 -1.95 15.51 -0.40
CA GLU A 75 -3.17 15.93 -1.08
C GLU A 75 -3.83 17.14 -0.39
N LEU A 76 -3.97 17.12 0.94
CA LEU A 76 -4.56 18.24 1.67
C LEU A 76 -3.76 19.55 1.53
N GLY A 77 -2.43 19.46 1.46
CA GLY A 77 -1.56 20.64 1.34
C GLY A 77 -1.44 21.20 -0.08
N LEU A 78 -1.64 20.37 -1.11
CA LEU A 78 -1.48 20.75 -2.53
C LEU A 78 -2.80 21.04 -3.23
N VAL A 79 -3.94 20.52 -2.74
CA VAL A 79 -5.25 20.85 -3.27
C VAL A 79 -5.60 22.28 -2.85
N ASN A 80 -5.19 23.25 -3.68
CA ASN A 80 -6.01 24.44 -3.88
C ASN A 80 -7.37 23.95 -4.42
N GLN A 81 -8.48 24.48 -3.90
CA GLN A 81 -9.86 24.02 -4.11
C GLN A 81 -10.38 24.11 -5.58
N THR A 82 -9.50 24.20 -6.57
CA THR A 82 -9.84 24.56 -7.95
C THR A 82 -10.27 23.39 -8.83
N THR A 83 -10.24 22.13 -8.36
CA THR A 83 -10.87 21.00 -9.06
C THR A 83 -11.96 20.38 -8.18
N PRO A 84 -13.26 20.60 -8.48
CA PRO A 84 -14.35 20.01 -7.71
C PRO A 84 -14.45 18.52 -8.05
N TRP A 85 -13.73 17.69 -7.31
CA TRP A 85 -14.15 16.31 -7.13
C TRP A 85 -15.06 16.26 -5.92
N ALA A 86 -16.34 16.07 -6.17
CA ALA A 86 -17.29 15.73 -5.13
C ALA A 86 -17.19 14.21 -4.91
N PRO A 87 -16.51 13.72 -3.86
CA PRO A 87 -16.62 12.32 -3.50
C PRO A 87 -18.08 12.00 -3.13
N PRO A 88 -18.51 10.75 -3.25
CA PRO A 88 -19.79 10.30 -2.71
C PRO A 88 -19.94 10.72 -1.24
N PRO A 89 -21.15 10.99 -0.72
CA PRO A 89 -21.35 11.55 0.63
C PRO A 89 -20.62 10.79 1.75
N LEU A 90 -20.54 9.45 1.67
CA LEU A 90 -19.81 8.65 2.65
C LEU A 90 -18.30 8.91 2.63
N LEU A 91 -17.73 9.26 1.48
CA LEU A 91 -16.31 9.55 1.28
C LEU A 91 -16.00 11.06 1.36
N ALA A 92 -16.98 11.90 1.68
CA ALA A 92 -16.78 13.35 1.85
C ALA A 92 -15.96 13.68 3.10
N SER A 93 -16.01 12.81 4.13
CA SER A 93 -15.13 12.92 5.29
C SER A 93 -13.71 12.45 4.95
N HIS A 94 -12.70 13.24 5.32
CA HIS A 94 -11.28 12.89 5.19
C HIS A 94 -10.95 11.52 5.82
N SER A 95 -11.52 11.24 7.01
CA SER A 95 -11.32 9.96 7.69
C SER A 95 -11.87 8.80 6.87
N ASN A 96 -13.06 8.94 6.29
CA ASN A 96 -13.67 7.87 5.50
C ASN A 96 -12.93 7.66 4.17
N LEU A 97 -12.45 8.74 3.54
CA LEU A 97 -11.64 8.64 2.32
C LEU A 97 -10.31 7.93 2.59
N LEU A 98 -9.66 8.24 3.72
CA LEU A 98 -8.44 7.57 4.14
C LEU A 98 -8.68 6.08 4.44
N MET A 99 -9.77 5.75 5.15
CA MET A 99 -10.15 4.35 5.40
C MET A 99 -10.41 3.59 4.09
N PHE A 100 -11.12 4.21 3.16
CA PHE A 100 -11.35 3.63 1.83
C PHE A 100 -10.03 3.36 1.11
N ARG A 101 -9.10 4.33 1.10
CA ARG A 101 -7.76 4.13 0.52
C ARG A 101 -6.98 3.02 1.21
N ALA A 102 -7.01 2.96 2.53
CA ALA A 102 -6.36 1.90 3.31
C ALA A 102 -6.89 0.51 2.91
N VAL A 103 -8.21 0.37 2.80
CA VAL A 103 -8.83 -0.88 2.33
C VAL A 103 -8.46 -1.17 0.87
N ALA A 104 -8.63 -0.19 -0.02
CA ALA A 104 -8.37 -0.34 -1.45
C ALA A 104 -6.92 -0.74 -1.74
N PHE A 105 -5.95 -0.05 -1.14
CA PHE A 105 -4.54 -0.38 -1.30
C PHE A 105 -4.15 -1.68 -0.59
N SER A 106 -4.84 -2.10 0.47
CA SER A 106 -4.59 -3.40 1.12
C SER A 106 -5.12 -4.59 0.32
N ILE A 107 -6.04 -4.39 -0.63
CA ILE A 107 -6.52 -5.45 -1.54
C ILE A 107 -5.38 -5.96 -2.44
N LEU A 108 -4.48 -5.06 -2.89
CA LEU A 108 -3.34 -5.42 -3.73
C LEU A 108 -2.41 -6.45 -3.05
N PRO A 109 -1.81 -6.17 -1.87
CA PRO A 109 -0.93 -7.12 -1.21
C PRO A 109 -1.66 -8.38 -0.77
N LEU A 110 -2.93 -8.27 -0.36
CA LEU A 110 -3.76 -9.41 0.02
C LEU A 110 -3.98 -10.37 -1.15
N LEU A 111 -4.44 -9.88 -2.30
CA LEU A 111 -4.71 -10.74 -3.45
C LEU A 111 -3.43 -11.35 -3.99
N MET A 112 -2.34 -10.58 -4.02
CA MET A 112 -1.05 -11.06 -4.50
C MET A 112 -0.51 -12.20 -3.61
N ALA A 113 -0.60 -12.03 -2.28
CA ALA A 113 -0.27 -13.07 -1.31
C ALA A 113 -1.15 -14.32 -1.42
N VAL A 114 -2.47 -14.15 -1.54
CA VAL A 114 -3.42 -15.27 -1.70
C VAL A 114 -3.14 -16.05 -2.98
N LYS A 115 -2.88 -15.36 -4.10
CA LYS A 115 -2.54 -16.02 -5.37
C LYS A 115 -1.23 -16.78 -5.29
N LEU A 116 -0.23 -16.24 -4.60
CA LEU A 116 1.00 -16.97 -4.37
C LEU A 116 0.75 -18.27 -3.61
N LEU A 117 0.08 -18.21 -2.45
CA LEU A 117 -0.19 -19.38 -1.61
C LEU A 117 -1.01 -20.44 -2.35
N HIS A 118 -2.06 -20.02 -3.04
CA HIS A 118 -2.89 -20.91 -3.84
C HIS A 118 -2.06 -21.65 -4.90
N ARG A 119 -1.10 -20.96 -5.55
CA ARG A 119 -0.21 -21.56 -6.55
C ARG A 119 0.87 -22.45 -5.94
N LYS A 120 1.34 -22.16 -4.73
CA LYS A 120 2.23 -23.04 -3.96
C LYS A 120 1.51 -24.28 -3.41
N GLY A 121 0.19 -24.37 -3.52
CA GLY A 121 -0.60 -25.45 -2.91
C GLY A 121 -0.61 -25.39 -1.38
N VAL A 122 -0.26 -24.25 -0.79
CA VAL A 122 -0.22 -24.06 0.66
C VAL A 122 -1.62 -23.72 1.15
N ARG A 123 -2.06 -24.37 2.22
CA ARG A 123 -3.37 -24.12 2.84
C ARG A 123 -3.46 -22.65 3.27
N LEU A 124 -4.51 -21.96 2.83
CA LEU A 124 -4.76 -20.57 3.25
C LEU A 124 -5.21 -20.53 4.72
N THR A 125 -4.34 -20.00 5.57
CA THR A 125 -4.60 -19.73 6.99
C THR A 125 -4.08 -18.33 7.33
N ARG A 126 -4.50 -17.76 8.47
CA ARG A 126 -3.97 -16.46 8.95
C ARG A 126 -2.45 -16.51 9.11
N HIS A 127 -1.92 -17.62 9.61
CA HIS A 127 -0.50 -17.83 9.80
C HIS A 127 0.27 -17.85 8.47
N THR A 128 -0.16 -18.68 7.53
CA THR A 128 0.52 -18.81 6.21
C THR A 128 0.39 -17.56 5.35
N LEU A 129 -0.67 -16.76 5.54
CA LEU A 129 -0.89 -15.51 4.82
C LEU A 129 0.01 -14.37 5.30
N ARG A 130 0.39 -14.37 6.57
CA ARG A 130 1.09 -13.25 7.20
C ARG A 130 2.38 -12.88 6.47
N ALA A 131 3.26 -13.84 6.23
CA ALA A 131 4.53 -13.63 5.54
C ALA A 131 4.37 -13.02 4.13
N PRO A 132 3.67 -13.67 3.18
CA PRO A 132 3.51 -13.10 1.84
C PRO A 132 2.72 -11.78 1.84
N PHE A 133 1.79 -11.58 2.78
CA PHE A 133 1.09 -10.29 2.90
C PHE A 133 2.05 -9.16 3.35
N TYR A 134 2.89 -9.43 4.34
CA TYR A 134 3.87 -8.47 4.88
C TYR A 134 4.90 -8.09 3.82
N SER A 135 5.44 -9.08 3.10
CA SER A 135 6.29 -8.88 1.93
C SER A 135 5.68 -7.92 0.91
N GLN A 136 4.39 -8.08 0.65
CA GLN A 136 3.67 -7.29 -0.33
C GLN A 136 3.33 -5.88 0.16
N CYS A 137 3.15 -5.67 1.47
CA CYS A 137 2.96 -4.33 2.04
C CYS A 137 4.16 -3.41 1.77
N TYR A 138 5.40 -3.92 1.83
CA TYR A 138 6.57 -3.13 1.47
C TYR A 138 6.50 -2.61 0.04
N ILE A 139 6.12 -3.45 -0.93
CA ILE A 139 6.06 -3.06 -2.35
C ILE A 139 4.85 -2.16 -2.64
N THR A 140 3.73 -2.40 -1.97
CA THR A 140 2.50 -1.64 -2.17
C THR A 140 2.65 -0.19 -1.70
N ALA A 141 3.40 0.06 -0.63
CA ALA A 141 3.58 1.41 -0.08
C ALA A 141 4.16 2.44 -1.08
N PRO A 142 5.36 2.26 -1.69
CA PRO A 142 5.89 3.19 -2.69
C PRO A 142 4.98 3.29 -3.92
N PHE A 143 4.34 2.19 -4.33
CA PHE A 143 3.38 2.21 -5.43
C PHE A 143 2.17 3.11 -5.09
N ALA A 144 1.60 2.98 -3.89
CA ALA A 144 0.47 3.77 -3.43
C ALA A 144 0.82 5.26 -3.34
N LEU A 145 2.01 5.61 -2.86
CA LEU A 145 2.48 6.99 -2.81
C LEU A 145 2.62 7.59 -4.21
N ALA A 146 3.29 6.87 -5.12
CA ALA A 146 3.52 7.33 -6.48
C ALA A 146 2.20 7.47 -7.26
N LEU A 147 1.26 6.52 -7.08
CA LEU A 147 -0.07 6.59 -7.68
C LEU A 147 -0.87 7.78 -7.13
N SER A 148 -0.77 8.05 -5.82
CA SER A 148 -1.46 9.18 -5.19
C SER A 148 -0.94 10.53 -5.69
N ILE A 149 0.38 10.70 -5.75
CA ILE A 149 1.02 11.92 -6.29
C ILE A 149 0.72 12.07 -7.78
N GLY A 150 0.83 11.00 -8.56
CA GLY A 150 0.55 11.03 -9.99
C GLY A 150 -0.90 11.38 -10.29
N THR A 151 -1.85 10.84 -9.52
CA THR A 151 -3.27 11.18 -9.61
C THR A 151 -3.50 12.64 -9.27
N LEU A 152 -2.90 13.13 -8.18
CA LEU A 152 -2.99 14.55 -7.78
C LEU A 152 -2.48 15.49 -8.89
N LEU A 153 -1.30 15.21 -9.45
CA LEU A 153 -0.72 16.01 -10.54
C LEU A 153 -1.56 15.94 -11.82
N SER A 154 -2.17 14.79 -12.12
CA SER A 154 -3.03 14.61 -13.30
C SER A 154 -4.31 15.47 -13.28
N ARG A 155 -4.69 15.98 -12.11
CA ARG A 155 -5.88 16.83 -11.93
C ARG A 155 -5.57 18.33 -12.03
N ALA A 156 -4.30 18.69 -12.07
CA ALA A 156 -3.91 20.08 -12.25
C ALA A 156 -4.27 20.57 -13.67
N GLU A 157 -4.75 21.80 -13.79
CA GLU A 157 -5.12 22.42 -15.07
C GLU A 157 -3.91 22.64 -16.01
N ASN A 158 -2.69 22.51 -15.48
CA ASN A 158 -1.45 22.68 -16.23
C ASN A 158 -1.10 21.39 -17.02
N GLN A 159 -1.02 21.49 -18.35
CA GLN A 159 -0.65 20.38 -19.24
C GLN A 159 0.69 19.71 -18.86
N LYS A 160 1.67 20.47 -18.37
CA LYS A 160 2.95 19.90 -17.90
C LYS A 160 2.77 19.05 -16.65
N ALA A 161 1.92 19.50 -15.72
CA ALA A 161 1.60 18.76 -14.51
C ALA A 161 0.78 17.50 -14.83
N LEU A 162 -0.15 17.58 -15.79
CA LEU A 162 -0.87 16.42 -16.32
C LEU A 162 0.10 15.38 -16.90
N ALA A 163 0.99 15.79 -17.80
CA ALA A 163 1.96 14.89 -18.42
C ALA A 163 2.89 14.26 -17.37
N ALA A 164 3.37 15.05 -16.40
CA ALA A 164 4.18 14.55 -15.30
C ALA A 164 3.41 13.55 -14.42
N GLY A 165 2.14 13.83 -14.11
CA GLY A 165 1.27 12.95 -13.34
C GLY A 165 1.06 11.60 -14.03
N LEU A 166 0.72 11.61 -15.32
CA LEU A 166 0.56 10.40 -16.12
C LEU A 166 1.86 9.60 -16.23
N ALA A 167 3.00 10.28 -16.40
CA ALA A 167 4.31 9.64 -16.40
C ALA A 167 4.62 8.98 -15.06
N PHE A 168 4.34 9.64 -13.93
CA PHE A 168 4.49 9.08 -12.59
C PHE A 168 3.65 7.82 -12.39
N ILE A 169 2.38 7.84 -12.80
CA ILE A 169 1.48 6.69 -12.74
C ILE A 169 2.05 5.53 -13.58
N LEU A 170 2.44 5.80 -14.83
CA LEU A 170 3.00 4.78 -15.72
C LEU A 170 4.26 4.15 -15.13
N VAL A 171 5.20 4.96 -14.63
CA VAL A 171 6.43 4.48 -14.00
C VAL A 171 6.12 3.63 -12.76
N ALA A 172 5.16 4.05 -11.94
CA ALA A 172 4.74 3.29 -10.76
C ALA A 172 4.18 1.91 -11.13
N PHE A 173 3.29 1.84 -12.15
CA PHE A 173 2.76 0.58 -12.65
C PHE A 173 3.84 -0.32 -13.24
N VAL A 174 4.73 0.23 -14.08
CA VAL A 174 5.83 -0.53 -14.68
C VAL A 174 6.75 -1.08 -13.59
N TRP A 175 7.13 -0.25 -12.62
CA TRP A 175 7.97 -0.67 -11.50
C TRP A 175 7.30 -1.78 -10.68
N TYR A 176 6.03 -1.60 -10.31
CA TYR A 176 5.27 -2.58 -9.53
C TYR A 176 5.17 -3.92 -10.27
N VAL A 177 4.77 -3.91 -11.55
CA VAL A 177 4.67 -5.12 -12.37
C VAL A 177 6.02 -5.83 -12.50
N ILE A 178 7.12 -5.08 -12.68
CA ILE A 178 8.46 -5.66 -12.76
C ILE A 178 8.86 -6.35 -11.44
N VAL A 179 8.61 -5.71 -10.31
CA VAL A 179 8.93 -6.26 -8.97
C VAL A 179 8.10 -7.51 -8.70
N GLU A 180 6.79 -7.45 -8.92
CA GLU A 180 5.89 -8.59 -8.72
C GLU A 180 6.20 -9.74 -9.65
N THR A 181 6.54 -9.46 -10.92
CA THR A 181 6.93 -10.49 -11.88
C THR A 181 8.19 -11.22 -11.43
N ARG A 182 9.17 -10.49 -10.87
CA ARG A 182 10.39 -11.09 -10.32
C ARG A 182 10.09 -11.95 -9.09
N TRP A 183 9.19 -11.49 -8.22
CA TRP A 183 8.76 -12.22 -7.03
C TRP A 183 8.02 -13.52 -7.39
N PHE A 184 7.02 -13.45 -8.27
CA PHE A 184 6.32 -14.66 -8.76
C PHE A 184 7.27 -15.63 -9.44
N LYS A 185 8.25 -15.12 -10.19
CA LYS A 185 9.27 -15.94 -10.84
C LYS A 185 10.14 -16.66 -9.81
N SER A 186 10.67 -15.96 -8.81
CA SER A 186 11.54 -16.57 -7.78
C SER A 186 10.79 -17.60 -6.94
N ASP A 187 9.57 -17.27 -6.52
CA ASP A 187 8.82 -18.07 -5.56
C ASP A 187 8.08 -19.26 -6.17
N LEU A 188 7.75 -19.22 -7.46
CA LEU A 188 7.01 -20.28 -8.15
C LEU A 188 7.83 -21.00 -9.23
N GLY A 189 9.08 -20.58 -9.48
CA GLY A 189 9.94 -21.18 -10.50
C GLY A 189 9.41 -21.00 -11.94
N LEU A 190 8.67 -19.92 -12.21
CA LEU A 190 8.03 -19.69 -13.50
C LEU A 190 8.96 -19.02 -14.52
N SER A 191 8.62 -19.12 -15.81
CA SER A 191 9.22 -18.24 -16.81
C SER A 191 8.76 -16.78 -16.61
N THR A 192 9.56 -15.82 -17.08
CA THR A 192 9.24 -14.38 -16.92
C THR A 192 7.89 -14.02 -17.55
N SER A 193 7.54 -14.59 -18.70
CA SER A 193 6.26 -14.33 -19.38
C SER A 193 5.06 -14.88 -18.60
N GLN A 194 5.19 -16.10 -18.07
CA GLN A 194 4.14 -16.72 -17.26
C GLN A 194 3.94 -15.97 -15.94
N ALA A 195 5.01 -15.53 -15.29
CA ALA A 195 4.94 -14.70 -14.08
C ALA A 195 4.26 -13.36 -14.38
N ALA A 196 4.67 -12.67 -15.45
CA ALA A 196 4.09 -11.38 -15.85
C ALA A 196 2.59 -11.49 -16.14
N LEU A 197 2.17 -12.51 -16.90
CA LEU A 197 0.75 -12.73 -17.21
C LEU A 197 -0.07 -12.96 -15.93
N ARG A 198 0.46 -13.71 -14.96
CA ARG A 198 -0.22 -13.95 -13.68
C ARG A 198 -0.32 -12.70 -12.82
N VAL A 199 0.73 -11.87 -12.80
CA VAL A 199 0.74 -10.59 -12.08
C VAL A 199 -0.28 -9.64 -12.69
N VAL A 200 -0.27 -9.46 -14.01
CA VAL A 200 -1.24 -8.61 -14.72
C VAL A 200 -2.68 -9.09 -14.50
N TRP A 201 -2.91 -10.40 -14.56
CA TRP A 201 -4.23 -10.97 -14.26
C TRP A 201 -4.65 -10.71 -12.80
N THR A 202 -3.73 -10.83 -11.85
CA THR A 202 -4.02 -10.58 -10.43
C THR A 202 -4.31 -9.10 -10.18
N LEU A 203 -3.58 -8.19 -10.83
CA LEU A 203 -3.85 -6.76 -10.81
C LEU A 203 -5.22 -6.41 -11.38
N PHE A 204 -5.63 -7.06 -12.48
CA PHE A 204 -6.97 -6.90 -13.04
C PHE A 204 -8.05 -7.36 -12.06
N GLN A 205 -7.85 -8.50 -11.38
CA GLN A 205 -8.76 -8.97 -10.33
C GLN A 205 -8.80 -8.01 -9.13
N ALA A 206 -7.67 -7.43 -8.75
CA ALA A 206 -7.60 -6.43 -7.69
C ALA A 206 -8.35 -5.15 -8.06
N LEU A 207 -8.21 -4.68 -9.30
CA LEU A 207 -8.95 -3.53 -9.80
C LEU A 207 -10.46 -3.76 -9.75
N ILE A 208 -10.92 -4.94 -10.18
CA ILE A 208 -12.34 -5.33 -10.06
C ILE A 208 -12.77 -5.32 -8.59
N ALA A 209 -12.00 -5.92 -7.69
CA ALA A 209 -12.33 -5.96 -6.27
C ALA A 209 -12.42 -4.55 -5.64
N ILE A 210 -11.48 -3.66 -5.96
CA ILE A 210 -11.50 -2.26 -5.52
C ILE A 210 -12.73 -1.54 -6.07
N PHE A 211 -13.05 -1.74 -7.35
CA PHE A 211 -14.23 -1.16 -7.97
C PHE A 211 -15.53 -1.65 -7.30
N LEU A 212 -15.64 -2.95 -7.01
CA LEU A 212 -16.80 -3.52 -6.31
C LEU A 212 -16.95 -2.95 -4.89
N VAL A 213 -15.85 -2.78 -4.16
CA VAL A 213 -15.87 -2.13 -2.84
C VAL A 213 -16.34 -0.68 -2.95
N GLY A 214 -15.82 0.07 -3.93
CA GLY A 214 -16.25 1.44 -4.19
C GLY A 214 -17.73 1.52 -4.59
N ALA A 215 -18.19 0.64 -5.48
CA ALA A 215 -19.57 0.56 -5.90
C ALA A 215 -20.50 0.20 -4.73
N ALA A 216 -20.12 -0.76 -3.88
CA ALA A 216 -20.89 -1.12 -2.69
C ALA A 216 -21.04 0.08 -1.73
N ILE A 217 -20.01 0.91 -1.58
CA ILE A 217 -20.07 2.14 -0.79
C ILE A 217 -21.04 3.16 -1.41
N VAL A 218 -20.99 3.35 -2.72
CA VAL A 218 -21.86 4.30 -3.44
C VAL A 218 -23.32 3.84 -3.42
N PHE A 219 -23.59 2.61 -3.87
CA PHE A 219 -24.96 2.11 -4.03
C PHE A 219 -25.58 1.61 -2.72
N GLY A 220 -24.77 1.10 -1.79
CA GLY A 220 -25.26 0.64 -0.47
C GLY A 220 -25.73 1.78 0.44
N THR A 221 -25.43 3.04 0.09
CA THR A 221 -25.84 4.22 0.87
C THR A 221 -27.02 4.99 0.27
N GLY A 222 -27.64 4.47 -0.80
CA GLY A 222 -28.78 5.13 -1.44
C GLY A 222 -28.42 6.41 -2.22
N ALA A 223 -27.13 6.64 -2.52
CA ALA A 223 -26.73 7.68 -3.45
C ALA A 223 -27.17 7.28 -4.86
N THR A 224 -28.34 7.76 -5.28
CA THR A 224 -28.73 7.74 -6.69
C THR A 224 -27.69 8.51 -7.49
N PRO A 225 -27.09 7.93 -8.54
CA PRO A 225 -26.26 8.72 -9.45
C PRO A 225 -27.15 9.80 -10.07
N ALA A 226 -26.72 11.06 -9.94
CA ALA A 226 -27.31 12.18 -10.65
C ALA A 226 -26.92 12.14 -12.14
#